data_AF-A0A7H4P5Q7-F1
#
_entry.id   AF-A0A7H4P5Q7-F1
#
_cell.length_a   1.000
_cell.length_b   1.000
_cell.length_c   1.000
_cell.angle_alpha   90.00
_cell.angle_beta   90.00
_cell.angle_gamma   90.00
#
_symmetry.space_group_name_H-M   'P 1'
#
loop_
_entity.id
_entity.type
_entity.pdbx_description
1 polymer ?
#
loop_
_entity_poly.entity_id
_entity_poly.type
_entity_poly.pdbx_seq_one_letter_code
_entity_poly.pdbx_strand_id
1 'polypeptide(L)'
;MSPSSAIASPLTLASLYSDHHGWLKKWLTHKLQSVYDADDVAQDTFVRIMAGGSLSTIRDPKSFLCTIANRVMIDLFRRNALERAWLEMLSQLPEELSPSPEQRQSQLELLQQIDAHAGRA
;
A
#
# COMPACT_ATOMS: atom_id res chain seq x y z
N MET A 1 -8.54 11.03 -48.96
CA MET A 1 -8.49 10.05 -47.86
C MET A 1 -7.63 10.64 -46.76
N SER A 2 -8.26 11.27 -45.77
CA SER A 2 -7.55 11.80 -44.60
C SER A 2 -7.30 10.65 -43.62
N PRO A 3 -6.13 10.56 -42.98
CA PRO A 3 -5.88 9.51 -42.00
C PRO A 3 -6.72 9.79 -40.77
N SER A 4 -7.50 8.80 -40.35
CA SER A 4 -8.22 8.79 -39.09
C SER A 4 -7.19 8.89 -37.96
N SER A 5 -7.10 10.06 -37.32
CA SER A 5 -6.36 10.20 -36.06
C SER A 5 -7.08 9.34 -35.05
N ALA A 6 -6.47 8.20 -34.68
CA ALA A 6 -6.94 7.40 -33.56
C ALA A 6 -6.90 8.31 -32.32
N ILE A 7 -8.07 8.78 -31.88
CA ILE A 7 -8.21 9.52 -30.64
C ILE A 7 -7.82 8.52 -29.56
N ALA A 8 -6.65 8.68 -28.95
CA ALA A 8 -6.24 7.87 -27.82
C ALA A 8 -7.30 8.06 -26.73
N SER A 9 -8.08 7.01 -26.46
CA SER A 9 -9.06 7.04 -25.39
C SER A 9 -8.36 7.42 -24.09
N PRO A 10 -8.92 8.33 -23.28
CA PRO A 10 -8.31 8.72 -22.03
C PRO A 10 -8.13 7.49 -21.15
N LEU A 11 -6.96 7.36 -20.53
CA LEU A 11 -6.71 6.28 -19.57
C LEU A 11 -7.73 6.37 -18.44
N THR A 12 -8.54 5.33 -18.27
CA THR A 12 -9.52 5.25 -17.19
C THR A 12 -8.98 4.38 -16.07
N LEU A 13 -9.54 4.54 -14.86
CA LEU A 13 -9.19 3.66 -13.74
C LEU A 13 -9.55 2.19 -14.07
N ALA A 14 -10.68 1.97 -14.73
CA ALA A 14 -11.13 0.64 -15.11
C ALA A 14 -10.14 -0.05 -16.06
N SER A 15 -9.70 0.64 -17.12
CA SER A 15 -8.70 0.10 -18.05
C SER A 15 -7.33 -0.07 -17.39
N LEU A 16 -6.90 0.89 -16.56
CA LEU A 16 -5.65 0.77 -15.81
C LEU A 16 -5.66 -0.45 -14.88
N TYR A 17 -6.80 -0.71 -14.22
CA TYR A 17 -6.99 -1.86 -13.34
C TYR A 17 -7.01 -3.17 -14.14
N SER A 18 -7.89 -3.31 -15.14
CA SER A 18 -8.01 -4.55 -15.92
C SER A 18 -6.70 -4.95 -16.58
N ASP A 19 -5.96 -3.97 -17.11
CA ASP A 19 -4.80 -4.24 -17.96
C ASP A 19 -3.52 -4.47 -17.13
N HIS A 20 -3.46 -3.95 -15.90
CA HIS A 20 -2.22 -3.95 -15.12
C HIS A 20 -2.32 -4.58 -13.73
N HIS A 21 -3.51 -4.83 -13.17
CA HIS A 21 -3.65 -5.43 -11.83
C HIS A 21 -2.95 -6.79 -11.74
N GLY A 22 -3.17 -7.69 -12.72
CA GLY A 22 -2.53 -9.01 -12.72
C GLY A 22 -1.01 -8.96 -12.86
N TRP A 23 -0.47 -7.99 -13.62
CA TRP A 23 0.97 -7.77 -13.71
C TRP A 23 1.53 -7.22 -12.40
N LEU A 24 0.87 -6.22 -11.81
CA LEU A 24 1.28 -5.59 -10.57
C LEU A 24 1.30 -6.59 -9.42
N LYS A 25 0.24 -7.40 -9.27
CA LYS A 25 0.17 -8.47 -8.27
C LYS A 25 1.33 -9.45 -8.43
N LYS A 26 1.61 -9.93 -9.65
CA LYS A 26 2.76 -10.82 -9.89
C LYS A 26 4.08 -10.17 -9.51
N TRP A 27 4.30 -8.91 -9.89
CA TRP A 27 5.51 -8.17 -9.53
C TRP A 27 5.65 -8.02 -8.01
N LEU A 28 4.55 -7.70 -7.31
CA LEU A 28 4.49 -7.60 -5.86
C LEU A 28 4.72 -8.94 -5.17
N THR A 29 4.16 -10.05 -5.68
CA THR A 29 4.40 -11.39 -5.10
C THR A 29 5.87 -11.75 -5.13
N HIS A 30 6.59 -11.46 -6.22
CA HIS A 30 8.04 -11.67 -6.28
C HIS A 30 8.82 -10.75 -5.34
N LYS A 31 8.32 -9.54 -5.10
CA LYS A 31 9.00 -8.55 -4.26
C LYS A 31 8.76 -8.77 -2.76
N LEU A 32 7.54 -9.16 -2.38
CA LEU A 32 7.11 -9.36 -1.00
C LEU A 32 7.27 -10.80 -0.52
N GLN A 33 7.43 -11.76 -1.44
CA GLN A 33 7.46 -13.20 -1.14
C GLN A 33 6.21 -13.69 -0.39
N SER A 34 5.10 -12.96 -0.56
CA SER A 34 3.81 -13.20 0.09
C SER A 34 2.69 -12.85 -0.90
N VAL A 35 1.78 -13.80 -1.13
CA VAL A 35 0.63 -13.58 -2.02
C VAL A 35 -0.41 -12.70 -1.34
N TYR A 36 -0.54 -12.79 -0.02
CA TYR A 36 -1.50 -12.01 0.76
C TYR A 36 -1.11 -10.53 0.80
N ASP A 37 0.14 -10.23 1.20
CA ASP A 37 0.64 -8.85 1.21
C ASP A 37 0.63 -8.25 -0.21
N ALA A 38 0.89 -9.07 -1.23
CA ALA A 38 0.84 -8.61 -2.62
C ALA A 38 -0.58 -8.23 -3.07
N ASP A 39 -1.61 -8.93 -2.61
CA ASP A 39 -3.01 -8.61 -2.92
C ASP A 39 -3.43 -7.31 -2.23
N ASP A 40 -3.11 -7.19 -0.93
CA ASP A 40 -3.41 -6.00 -0.14
C ASP A 40 -2.70 -4.76 -0.70
N VAL A 41 -1.40 -4.87 -0.99
CA VAL A 41 -0.63 -3.75 -1.56
C VAL A 41 -1.13 -3.39 -2.97
N ALA A 42 -1.52 -4.37 -3.79
CA ALA A 42 -2.09 -4.08 -5.10
C ALA A 42 -3.40 -3.32 -4.96
N GLN A 43 -4.29 -3.76 -4.08
CA GLN A 43 -5.59 -3.13 -3.86
C GLN A 43 -5.43 -1.71 -3.30
N ASP A 44 -4.61 -1.53 -2.27
CA ASP A 44 -4.30 -0.22 -1.69
C ASP A 44 -3.70 0.74 -2.71
N THR A 45 -2.89 0.24 -3.64
CA THR A 45 -2.35 1.03 -4.75
C THR A 45 -3.48 1.62 -5.60
N PHE A 46 -4.44 0.79 -6.01
CA PHE A 46 -5.57 1.25 -6.82
C PHE A 46 -6.55 2.15 -6.05
N VAL A 47 -6.77 1.89 -4.75
CA VAL A 47 -7.55 2.77 -3.87
C VAL A 47 -6.90 4.16 -3.77
N ARG A 48 -5.57 4.23 -3.61
CA ARG A 48 -4.84 5.51 -3.61
C ARG A 48 -4.92 6.24 -4.95
N ILE A 49 -4.89 5.51 -6.06
CA ILE A 49 -5.06 6.10 -7.40
C ILE A 49 -6.47 6.65 -7.57
N MET A 50 -7.49 5.92 -7.11
CA MET A 50 -8.89 6.36 -7.14
C MET A 50 -9.09 7.66 -6.35
N ALA A 51 -8.42 7.80 -5.20
CA ALA A 51 -8.45 9.02 -4.38
C ALA A 51 -7.60 10.17 -4.95
N GLY A 52 -6.56 9.87 -5.74
CA GLY A 52 -5.54 10.82 -6.20
C GLY A 52 -5.89 11.66 -7.44
N GLY A 53 -7.02 11.40 -8.09
CA GLY A 53 -7.49 12.20 -9.23
C GLY A 53 -6.82 11.84 -10.57
N SER A 54 -6.66 12.85 -11.46
CA SER A 54 -6.59 12.64 -12.91
C SER A 54 -5.46 11.73 -13.42
N LEU A 55 -5.84 10.71 -14.19
CA LEU A 55 -4.96 9.78 -14.90
C LEU A 55 -4.45 10.32 -16.25
N SER A 56 -4.91 11.51 -16.65
CA SER A 56 -4.66 12.09 -17.97
C SER A 56 -3.20 12.43 -18.27
N THR A 57 -2.32 12.40 -17.26
CA THR A 57 -0.89 12.72 -17.39
C THR A 57 0.03 11.49 -17.32
N ILE A 58 -0.53 10.29 -17.13
CA ILE A 58 0.24 9.05 -17.00
C ILE A 58 0.74 8.64 -18.39
N ARG A 59 2.06 8.74 -18.59
CA ARG A 59 2.73 8.33 -19.84
C ARG A 59 3.14 6.86 -19.84
N ASP A 60 3.53 6.33 -18.67
CA ASP A 60 3.87 4.93 -18.47
C ASP A 60 3.10 4.35 -17.28
N PRO A 61 2.03 3.59 -17.53
CA PRO A 61 1.21 2.98 -16.49
C PRO A 61 2.01 2.11 -15.51
N LYS A 62 2.98 1.33 -15.99
CA LYS A 62 3.71 0.38 -15.15
C LYS A 62 4.64 1.10 -14.17
N SER A 63 5.41 2.07 -14.65
CA SER A 63 6.28 2.88 -13.78
C SER A 63 5.47 3.71 -12.77
N PHE A 64 4.33 4.25 -13.18
CA PHE A 64 3.41 4.95 -12.28
C PHE A 64 2.89 4.04 -11.17
N LEU A 65 2.36 2.85 -11.52
CA LEU A 65 1.90 1.85 -10.57
C LEU A 65 3.00 1.42 -9.60
N CYS A 66 4.20 1.12 -10.10
CA CYS A 66 5.35 0.78 -9.26
C CYS A 66 5.67 1.89 -8.25
N THR A 67 5.59 3.17 -8.65
CA THR A 67 5.87 4.30 -7.77
C THR A 67 4.89 4.35 -6.60
N ILE A 68 3.59 4.20 -6.88
CA ILE A 68 2.57 4.23 -5.83
C ILE A 68 2.66 2.97 -4.97
N ALA A 69 2.80 1.78 -5.58
CA ALA A 69 2.94 0.52 -4.87
C ALA A 69 4.18 0.52 -3.96
N ASN A 70 5.30 1.12 -4.39
CA ASN A 70 6.48 1.30 -3.52
C ASN A 70 6.15 2.12 -2.27
N ARG A 71 5.37 3.19 -2.39
CA ARG A 71 4.94 3.98 -1.22
C ARG A 71 4.00 3.19 -0.30
N VAL A 72 3.11 2.38 -0.87
CA VAL A 72 2.24 1.47 -0.09
C VAL A 72 3.07 0.43 0.64
N MET A 73 4.05 -0.19 -0.03
CA MET A 73 4.95 -1.18 0.59
C MET A 73 5.79 -0.58 1.72
N ILE A 74 6.33 0.63 1.55
CA ILE A 74 7.09 1.31 2.61
C ILE A 74 6.23 1.51 3.85
N ASP A 75 4.98 1.94 3.66
CA ASP A 75 4.01 2.13 4.74
C ASP A 75 3.63 0.81 5.43
N LEU A 76 3.43 -0.27 4.67
CA LEU A 76 3.22 -1.61 5.21
C LEU A 76 4.42 -2.06 6.06
N PHE A 77 5.64 -1.93 5.54
CA PHE A 77 6.84 -2.35 6.27
C PHE A 77 7.09 -1.52 7.52
N ARG A 78 6.78 -0.23 7.49
CA ARG A 78 6.86 0.63 8.67
C ARG A 78 5.87 0.17 9.75
N ARG A 79 4.61 -0.05 9.39
CA ARG A 79 3.57 -0.60 10.30
C ARG A 79 4.00 -1.94 10.90
N ASN A 80 4.46 -2.87 10.06
CA ASN A 80 4.89 -4.19 10.52
C ASN A 80 6.14 -4.14 11.41
N ALA A 81 7.07 -3.20 11.16
CA ALA A 81 8.24 -3.01 12.01
C ALA A 81 7.86 -2.47 13.39
N LEU A 82 6.95 -1.49 13.44
CA LEU A 82 6.43 -0.93 14.68
C LEU A 82 5.72 -2.00 15.52
N GLU A 83 4.84 -2.78 14.91
CA GLU A 83 4.12 -3.86 15.59
C GLU A 83 5.07 -4.92 16.14
N ARG A 84 6.07 -5.35 15.35
CA ARG A 84 7.09 -6.30 15.82
C ARG A 84 7.88 -5.75 17.02
N ALA A 85 8.32 -4.50 16.97
CA ALA A 85 9.07 -3.88 18.06
C ALA A 85 8.22 -3.77 19.34
N TRP A 86 6.94 -3.46 19.19
CA TRP A 86 6.01 -3.41 20.31
C TRP A 86 5.71 -4.80 20.89
N LEU A 87 5.51 -5.83 20.06
CA LEU A 87 5.37 -7.22 20.52
C LEU A 87 6.63 -7.73 21.23
N GLU A 88 7.81 -7.37 20.74
CA GLU A 88 9.09 -7.68 21.39
C GLU A 88 9.17 -7.03 22.78
N MET A 89 8.80 -5.76 22.91
CA MET A 89 8.70 -5.09 24.22
C MET A 89 7.71 -5.79 25.14
N LEU A 90 6.52 -6.17 24.63
CA LEU A 90 5.52 -6.89 25.43
C LEU A 90 6.02 -8.25 25.92
N SER A 91 6.85 -8.94 25.14
CA SER A 91 7.38 -10.25 25.53
C SER A 91 8.32 -10.19 26.74
N GLN A 92 8.86 -9.00 27.06
CA GLN A 92 9.76 -8.75 28.19
C GLN A 92 9.01 -8.31 29.46
N LEU A 93 7.71 -8.04 29.38
CA LEU A 93 6.91 -7.62 30.53
C LEU A 93 6.58 -8.82 31.43
N PRO A 94 6.69 -8.67 32.76
CA PRO A 94 6.10 -9.61 33.70
C PRO A 94 4.60 -9.76 33.46
N GLU A 95 4.05 -10.95 33.72
CA GLU A 95 2.62 -11.25 33.50
C GLU A 95 1.70 -10.30 34.27
N GLU A 96 2.10 -9.90 35.48
CA GLU A 96 1.39 -8.94 36.34
C GLU A 96 1.25 -7.54 35.71
N LEU A 97 2.16 -7.17 34.81
CA LEU A 97 2.18 -5.90 34.10
C LEU A 97 1.69 -6.06 32.65
N SER A 98 1.23 -7.26 32.26
CA SER A 98 0.79 -7.51 30.91
C SER A 98 -0.54 -6.79 30.64
N PRO A 99 -0.60 -5.91 29.63
CA PRO A 99 -1.85 -5.24 29.27
C PRO A 99 -2.89 -6.26 28.77
N SER A 100 -4.17 -5.96 28.99
CA SER A 100 -5.27 -6.75 28.42
C SER A 100 -5.23 -6.71 26.88
N PRO A 101 -5.83 -7.68 26.18
CA PRO A 101 -5.90 -7.66 24.71
C PRO A 101 -6.47 -6.37 24.11
N GLU A 102 -7.47 -5.77 24.77
CA GLU A 102 -8.10 -4.52 24.35
C GLU A 102 -7.18 -3.32 24.55
N GLN A 103 -6.47 -3.28 25.68
CA GLN A 103 -5.46 -2.25 25.95
C GLN A 103 -4.29 -2.34 24.97
N ARG A 104 -3.88 -3.57 24.66
CA ARG A 104 -2.87 -3.87 23.67
C ARG A 104 -3.21 -3.29 22.31
N GLN A 105 -4.41 -3.58 21.82
CA GLN A 105 -4.91 -3.05 20.55
C GLN A 105 -4.95 -1.51 20.57
N SER A 106 -5.50 -0.93 21.63
CA SER A 106 -5.62 0.53 21.79
C SER A 106 -4.25 1.23 21.77
N GLN A 107 -3.24 0.63 22.41
CA GLN A 107 -1.88 1.15 22.43
C GLN A 107 -1.20 1.05 21.07
N LEU A 108 -1.35 -0.10 20.38
CA LEU A 108 -0.78 -0.30 19.04
C LEU A 108 -1.38 0.69 18.03
N GLU A 109 -2.70 0.90 18.07
CA GLU A 109 -3.36 1.90 17.22
C GLU A 109 -2.84 3.31 17.46
N LEU A 110 -2.66 3.70 18.73
CA LEU A 110 -2.10 5.01 19.08
C LEU A 110 -0.66 5.16 18.56
N LEU A 111 0.18 4.12 18.71
CA LEU A 111 1.55 4.11 18.20
C LEU A 111 1.56 4.27 16.67
N GLN A 112 0.70 3.55 15.96
CA GLN A 112 0.59 3.64 14.50
C GLN A 112 0.13 5.04 14.05
N GLN A 113 -0.81 5.66 14.76
CA GLN A 113 -1.22 7.04 14.47
C GLN A 113 -0.05 8.01 14.63
N ILE A 114 0.69 7.93 15.74
CA ILE A 114 1.86 8.79 15.99
C ILE A 114 2.91 8.61 14.88
N ASP A 115 3.23 7.37 14.52
CA ASP A 115 4.21 7.05 13.46
C ASP A 115 3.76 7.59 12.08
N ALA A 116 2.47 7.45 11.74
CA ALA A 116 1.90 7.99 10.51
C ALA A 116 1.97 9.53 10.43
N HIS A 117 1.88 10.22 11.58
CA HIS A 117 2.07 11.67 11.66
C HIS A 117 3.55 12.08 11.62
N ALA A 118 4.45 11.33 12.28
CA ALA A 118 5.88 11.62 12.33
C ALA A 118 6.59 11.37 10.99
N GLY A 119 6.16 10.38 10.21
CA GLY A 119 6.73 10.06 8.90
C GLY A 119 6.34 11.00 7.76
N ARG A 120 5.67 12.13 8.04
CA ARG A 120 5.26 13.17 7.07
C ARG A 120 6.05 14.49 7.18
N ALA A 121 7.03 14.57 8.09
CA ALA A 121 7.92 15.73 8.25
C ALA A 121 9.18 15.62 7.38
#